data_AF-A0A1U8ML94-F1
#
_entry.id   AF-A0A1U8ML94-F1
#
_cell.length_a   1.000
_cell.length_b   1.000
_cell.length_c   1.000
_cell.angle_alpha   90.00
_cell.angle_beta   90.00
_cell.angle_gamma   90.00
#
_symmetry.space_group_name_H-M   'P 1'
#
loop_
_entity.id
_entity.type
_entity.pdbx_description
1 polymer ?
#
loop_
_entity_poly.entity_id
_entity_poly.type
_entity_poly.pdbx_seq_one_letter_code
_entity_poly.pdbx_strand_id
1 'polypeptide(L)'
;MVLAFAKSRERFDVIIPGNEIPEWFSQQRGGSVIEIPLPLNIQNDSRWIGVAFCCIFGDDKGSEIKVIGGPTYIHSRYSGQSSSNGSVFQVKNSRKVDFSFLNFVGRCITKDHLYLRYFSALSLKDKCETNNLSLEMSFQSSPKGYPSVKVKKCGVRIMYEKDLEEIEELQCHAIQSSPNLEHIHHHSTENDGSAGSTSLVKRKRDIDVETEEEGPHPKRMQNIFNFITDRSGKKQ
;
A
#
# COMPACT_ATOMS: atom_id res chain seq x y z
N MET A 1 5.67 17.95 1.97
CA MET A 1 4.30 17.62 2.46
C MET A 1 4.04 16.12 2.42
N VAL A 2 4.44 15.44 1.35
CA VAL A 2 4.30 13.98 1.14
C VAL A 2 5.05 13.15 2.19
N LEU A 3 6.29 13.53 2.50
CA LEU A 3 7.12 12.89 3.53
C LEU A 3 6.48 13.01 4.94
N ALA A 4 5.86 14.17 5.24
CA ALA A 4 5.15 14.38 6.49
C ALA A 4 3.85 13.54 6.55
N PHE A 5 3.13 13.42 5.44
CA PHE A 5 1.94 12.57 5.35
C PHE A 5 2.29 11.07 5.49
N ALA A 6 3.32 10.60 4.77
CA ALA A 6 3.82 9.23 4.84
C ALA A 6 4.39 8.87 6.23
N LYS A 7 4.97 9.85 6.94
CA LYS A 7 5.38 9.69 8.34
C LYS A 7 4.21 9.79 9.33
N SER A 8 3.14 10.52 9.03
CA SER A 8 2.02 10.71 9.98
C SER A 8 1.03 9.53 10.05
N ARG A 9 0.93 8.73 8.98
CA ARG A 9 0.02 7.59 8.91
C ARG A 9 0.77 6.29 9.13
N GLU A 10 0.29 5.49 10.08
CA GLU A 10 0.81 4.15 10.32
C GLU A 10 0.78 3.27 9.04
N ARG A 11 -0.29 3.38 8.26
CA ARG A 11 -0.57 2.57 7.07
C ARG A 11 -1.54 3.28 6.12
N PHE A 12 -1.41 3.07 4.80
CA PHE A 12 -2.44 3.44 3.82
C PHE A 12 -2.55 2.43 2.67
N ASP A 13 -3.67 2.50 1.95
CA ASP A 13 -4.03 1.64 0.82
C ASP A 13 -4.37 2.51 -0.40
N VAL A 14 -3.97 2.08 -1.60
CA VAL A 14 -4.32 2.72 -2.89
C VAL A 14 -4.73 1.63 -3.88
N ILE A 15 -5.76 1.90 -4.68
CA ILE A 15 -6.18 1.04 -5.79
C ILE A 15 -6.27 1.91 -7.02
N ILE A 16 -5.61 1.48 -8.09
CA ILE A 16 -5.67 2.14 -9.39
C ILE A 16 -5.77 1.09 -10.51
N PRO A 17 -6.37 1.42 -11.67
CA PRO A 17 -6.33 0.56 -12.84
C PRO A 17 -4.87 0.26 -13.26
N GLY A 18 -4.63 -0.97 -13.74
CA GLY A 18 -3.32 -1.36 -14.27
C GLY A 18 -3.03 -2.86 -14.16
N ASN A 19 -2.25 -3.38 -15.10
CA ASN A 19 -1.94 -4.81 -15.27
C ASN A 19 -0.47 -5.16 -14.95
N GLU A 20 0.39 -4.17 -14.72
CA GLU A 20 1.83 -4.37 -14.50
C GLU A 20 2.29 -3.84 -13.15
N ILE A 21 3.23 -4.51 -12.49
CA ILE A 21 3.85 -3.97 -11.29
C ILE A 21 4.90 -2.94 -11.71
N PRO A 22 4.90 -1.74 -11.14
CA PRO A 22 5.89 -0.73 -11.51
C PRO A 22 7.33 -1.20 -11.24
N GLU A 23 8.28 -0.83 -12.11
CA GLU A 23 9.67 -1.30 -12.05
C GLU A 23 10.41 -0.87 -10.77
N TRP A 24 9.96 0.21 -10.13
CA TRP A 24 10.50 0.64 -8.84
C TRP A 24 10.28 -0.43 -7.74
N PHE A 25 9.37 -1.39 -7.89
CA PHE A 25 9.33 -2.56 -7.00
C PHE A 25 10.48 -3.51 -7.33
N SER A 26 11.53 -3.44 -6.51
CA SER A 26 12.78 -4.20 -6.70
C SER A 26 12.60 -5.72 -6.58
N GLN A 27 11.57 -6.16 -5.86
CA GLN A 27 11.24 -7.58 -5.72
C GLN A 27 9.83 -7.82 -6.20
N GLN A 28 9.68 -8.69 -7.21
CA GLN A 28 8.39 -9.10 -7.75
C GLN A 28 8.33 -10.62 -7.85
N ARG A 29 7.16 -11.21 -7.58
CA ARG A 29 6.95 -12.66 -7.67
C ARG A 29 5.55 -12.98 -8.19
N GLY A 30 5.40 -14.16 -8.78
CA GLY A 30 4.09 -14.73 -9.07
C GLY A 30 3.40 -15.17 -7.78
N GLY A 31 2.06 -15.10 -7.77
CA GLY A 31 1.25 -15.50 -6.63
C GLY A 31 0.87 -14.35 -5.69
N SER A 32 0.30 -14.71 -4.54
CA SER A 32 -0.42 -13.79 -3.64
C SER A 32 0.31 -13.49 -2.33
N VAL A 33 1.51 -14.03 -2.14
CA VAL A 33 2.30 -13.83 -0.91
C VAL A 33 3.71 -13.40 -1.28
N ILE A 34 4.22 -12.38 -0.60
CA ILE A 34 5.59 -11.92 -0.77
C ILE A 34 6.25 -11.64 0.57
N GLU A 35 7.50 -12.07 0.71
CA GLU A 35 8.35 -11.85 1.87
C GLU A 35 9.60 -11.08 1.44
N ILE A 36 9.97 -10.04 2.19
CA ILE A 36 11.21 -9.28 2.01
C ILE A 36 12.06 -9.33 3.28
N PRO A 37 13.35 -9.70 3.21
CA PRO A 37 14.28 -9.48 4.31
C PRO A 37 14.51 -7.98 4.52
N LEU A 38 14.41 -7.54 5.76
CA LEU A 38 14.72 -6.17 6.14
C LEU A 38 16.24 -6.06 6.43
N PRO A 39 16.89 -4.98 5.98
CA PRO A 39 18.26 -4.64 6.34
C PRO A 39 18.51 -4.70 7.85
N LEU A 40 19.72 -5.11 8.21
CA LEU A 40 20.17 -5.11 9.60
C LEU A 40 20.06 -3.70 10.18
N ASN A 41 19.55 -3.60 11.41
CA ASN A 41 19.39 -2.35 12.14
C ASN A 41 18.55 -1.28 11.40
N ILE A 42 17.67 -1.67 10.46
CA ILE A 42 16.85 -0.72 9.69
C ILE A 42 16.02 0.21 10.59
N GLN A 43 15.63 -0.27 11.77
CA GLN A 43 14.88 0.52 12.75
C GLN A 43 15.65 1.75 13.26
N ASN A 44 16.98 1.71 13.23
CA ASN A 44 17.85 2.82 13.64
C ASN A 44 18.19 3.75 12.47
N ASP A 45 17.88 3.39 11.22
CA ASP A 45 18.06 4.30 10.09
C ASP A 45 16.93 5.34 10.09
N SER A 46 17.28 6.60 10.32
CA SER A 46 16.34 7.72 10.32
C SER A 46 15.78 8.02 8.93
N ARG A 47 16.48 7.61 7.87
CA ARG A 47 16.08 7.79 6.47
C ARG A 47 15.10 6.71 6.01
N TRP A 48 14.94 5.63 6.76
CA TRP A 48 13.94 4.62 6.44
C TRP A 48 12.54 5.15 6.74
N ILE A 49 11.69 5.21 5.71
CA ILE A 49 10.34 5.76 5.84
C ILE A 49 9.27 4.66 5.93
N GLY A 50 9.51 3.47 5.35
CA GLY A 50 8.54 2.39 5.41
C GLY A 50 8.76 1.25 4.41
N VAL A 51 7.73 0.44 4.20
CA VAL A 51 7.70 -0.65 3.20
C VAL A 51 6.40 -0.55 2.40
N ALA A 52 6.54 -0.58 1.07
CA ALA A 52 5.41 -0.64 0.15
C ALA A 52 5.27 -2.07 -0.41
N PHE A 53 4.05 -2.57 -0.36
CA PHE A 53 3.61 -3.81 -0.97
C PHE A 53 2.65 -3.49 -2.11
N CYS A 54 2.72 -4.22 -3.21
CA CYS A 54 1.71 -4.13 -4.25
C CYS A 54 1.35 -5.49 -4.85
N CYS A 55 0.20 -5.56 -5.50
CA CYS A 55 -0.15 -6.69 -6.34
C CYS A 55 -1.05 -6.29 -7.50
N ILE A 56 -0.99 -7.09 -8.55
CA ILE A 56 -1.95 -7.05 -9.65
C ILE A 56 -3.03 -8.08 -9.36
N PHE A 57 -4.27 -7.61 -9.33
CA PHE A 57 -5.42 -8.46 -9.16
C PHE A 57 -6.46 -8.15 -10.23
N GLY A 58 -7.23 -9.17 -10.55
CA GLY A 58 -8.35 -9.07 -11.48
C GLY A 58 -9.43 -10.06 -11.08
N ASP A 59 -10.60 -9.90 -11.68
CA ASP A 59 -11.69 -10.83 -11.51
C ASP A 59 -12.06 -11.50 -12.83
N ASP A 60 -12.01 -12.83 -12.86
CA ASP A 60 -12.36 -13.63 -14.03
C ASP A 60 -13.88 -13.93 -14.10
N LYS A 61 -14.65 -13.74 -13.02
CA LYS A 61 -16.10 -14.11 -12.97
C LYS A 61 -16.92 -13.20 -12.06
N GLY A 62 -17.73 -12.32 -12.65
CA GLY A 62 -18.43 -11.25 -11.95
C GLY A 62 -19.55 -11.65 -10.97
N SER A 63 -19.87 -10.66 -10.12
CA SER A 63 -21.04 -10.47 -9.24
C SER A 63 -20.95 -10.80 -7.74
N GLU A 64 -19.90 -11.47 -7.26
CA GLU A 64 -19.75 -11.71 -5.80
C GLU A 64 -18.97 -10.60 -5.09
N ILE A 65 -19.29 -10.36 -3.81
CA ILE A 65 -18.49 -9.51 -2.93
C ILE A 65 -17.10 -10.12 -2.81
N LYS A 66 -16.10 -9.45 -3.37
CA LYS A 66 -14.72 -9.91 -3.31
C LYS A 66 -13.89 -9.07 -2.37
N VAL A 67 -12.93 -9.74 -1.74
CA VAL A 67 -11.98 -9.10 -0.84
C VAL A 67 -10.57 -9.19 -1.39
N ILE A 68 -9.77 -8.16 -1.11
CA ILE A 68 -8.33 -8.17 -1.30
C ILE A 68 -7.63 -7.79 0.00
N GLY A 69 -6.48 -8.40 0.22
CA GLY A 69 -5.70 -8.23 1.43
C GLY A 69 -5.65 -9.52 2.24
N GLY A 70 -4.93 -9.45 3.34
CA GLY A 70 -4.60 -10.60 4.14
C GLY A 70 -3.69 -10.22 5.29
N PRO A 71 -3.24 -11.21 6.07
CA PRO A 71 -2.34 -10.96 7.17
C PRO A 71 -1.00 -10.42 6.65
N THR A 72 -0.43 -9.51 7.42
CA THR A 72 0.98 -9.12 7.33
C THR A 72 1.69 -9.59 8.59
N TYR A 73 2.81 -10.26 8.42
CA TYR A 73 3.64 -10.77 9.51
C TYR A 73 5.03 -10.16 9.45
N ILE A 74 5.56 -9.83 10.63
CA ILE A 74 6.99 -9.60 10.82
C ILE A 74 7.58 -10.87 11.41
N HIS A 75 8.68 -11.32 10.83
CA HIS A 75 9.39 -12.51 11.26
C HIS A 75 10.75 -12.12 11.82
N SER A 76 11.06 -12.65 12.99
CA SER A 76 12.39 -12.61 13.60
C SER A 76 13.03 -13.97 13.42
N ARG A 77 14.27 -14.01 12.94
CA ARG A 77 15.05 -15.25 12.81
C ARG A 77 16.28 -15.18 13.68
N TYR A 78 16.41 -16.13 14.59
CA TYR A 78 17.63 -16.32 15.36
C TYR A 78 18.12 -17.75 15.22
N SER A 79 19.45 -17.87 15.16
CA SER A 79 20.15 -19.14 15.20
C SER A 79 20.79 -19.32 16.56
N GLY A 80 20.68 -20.53 17.12
CA GLY A 80 21.38 -20.91 18.33
C GLY A 80 22.13 -22.21 18.13
N GLN A 81 23.02 -22.51 19.08
CA GLN A 81 23.71 -23.80 19.14
C GLN A 81 23.28 -24.52 20.40
N SER A 82 22.89 -25.78 20.27
CA SER A 82 22.53 -26.63 21.41
C SER A 82 23.77 -26.96 22.23
N SER A 83 23.74 -26.64 23.52
CA SER A 83 24.85 -26.94 24.44
C SER A 83 25.07 -28.44 24.66
N SER A 84 24.07 -29.29 24.38
CA SER A 84 24.16 -30.74 24.65
C SER A 84 24.84 -31.53 23.54
N ASN A 85 24.69 -31.11 22.28
CA ASN A 85 25.17 -31.87 21.13
C ASN A 85 25.82 -30.99 20.03
N GLY A 86 25.98 -29.69 20.27
CA GLY A 86 26.58 -28.75 19.32
C GLY A 86 25.75 -28.49 18.07
N SER A 87 24.53 -29.03 17.96
CA SER A 87 23.69 -28.85 16.78
C SER A 87 23.22 -27.39 16.65
N VAL A 88 23.24 -26.88 15.42
CA VAL A 88 22.72 -25.54 15.11
C VAL A 88 21.22 -25.64 14.84
N PHE A 89 20.44 -24.79 15.48
CA PHE A 89 19.00 -24.68 15.24
C PHE A 89 18.65 -23.26 14.78
N GLN A 90 17.56 -23.14 14.02
CA GLN A 90 16.99 -21.86 13.61
C GLN A 90 15.54 -21.78 14.05
N VAL A 91 15.17 -20.66 14.66
CA VAL A 91 13.79 -20.39 15.07
C VAL A 91 13.27 -19.19 14.30
N LYS A 92 12.08 -19.33 13.70
CA LYS A 92 11.32 -18.25 13.06
C LYS A 92 10.16 -17.86 13.98
N ASN A 93 10.27 -16.69 14.61
CA ASN A 93 9.20 -16.10 15.40
C ASN A 93 8.37 -15.16 14.54
N SER A 94 7.07 -15.43 14.40
CA SER A 94 6.16 -14.65 13.55
C SER A 94 5.20 -13.83 14.40
N ARG A 95 5.17 -12.51 14.20
CA ARG A 95 4.22 -11.60 14.84
C ARG A 95 3.32 -10.96 13.78
N LYS A 96 2.00 -10.97 14.02
CA LYS A 96 1.04 -10.35 13.10
C LYS A 96 1.07 -8.83 13.26
N VAL A 97 1.35 -8.11 12.17
CA VAL A 97 1.45 -6.65 12.12
C VAL A 97 0.12 -6.01 11.71
N ASP A 98 -0.60 -6.65 10.79
CA ASP A 98 -1.88 -6.19 10.24
C ASP A 98 -2.74 -7.38 9.80
N PHE A 99 -4.06 -7.16 9.79
CA PHE A 99 -5.06 -8.12 9.29
C PHE A 99 -6.22 -7.35 8.63
N SER A 100 -5.89 -6.46 7.69
CA SER A 100 -6.88 -5.61 7.03
C SER A 100 -7.21 -6.11 5.62
N PHE A 101 -8.50 -6.11 5.30
CA PHE A 101 -9.05 -6.41 3.97
C PHE A 101 -9.76 -5.19 3.40
N LEU A 102 -9.77 -5.08 2.07
CA LEU A 102 -10.63 -4.16 1.32
C LEU A 102 -11.74 -4.95 0.66
N ASN A 103 -12.98 -4.46 0.77
CA ASN A 103 -14.18 -5.10 0.24
C ASN A 103 -14.68 -4.34 -0.98
N PHE A 104 -14.94 -5.04 -2.08
CA PHE A 104 -15.45 -4.46 -3.32
C PHE A 104 -16.97 -4.66 -3.47
N VAL A 105 -17.73 -4.33 -2.42
CA VAL A 105 -19.20 -4.51 -2.43
C VAL A 105 -19.81 -3.70 -3.58
N GLY A 106 -20.52 -4.37 -4.48
CA GLY A 106 -21.24 -3.73 -5.59
C GLY A 106 -20.35 -3.18 -6.71
N ARG A 107 -19.05 -3.51 -6.75
CA ARG A 107 -18.14 -3.08 -7.81
C ARG A 107 -17.65 -4.28 -8.62
N CYS A 108 -17.88 -4.26 -9.92
CA CYS A 108 -17.31 -5.25 -10.83
C CYS A 108 -15.87 -4.86 -11.19
N ILE A 109 -14.92 -5.74 -10.90
CA ILE A 109 -13.52 -5.58 -11.29
C ILE A 109 -13.36 -6.25 -12.67
N THR A 110 -13.68 -5.52 -13.74
CA THR A 110 -13.65 -6.09 -15.11
C THR A 110 -12.27 -6.04 -15.75
N LYS A 111 -11.38 -5.20 -15.22
CA LYS A 111 -9.99 -5.03 -15.65
C LYS A 111 -9.03 -5.35 -14.50
N ASP A 112 -7.78 -5.58 -14.85
CA ASP A 112 -6.72 -5.67 -13.85
C ASP A 112 -6.52 -4.33 -13.14
N HIS A 113 -6.29 -4.42 -11.85
CA HIS A 113 -5.98 -3.28 -11.00
C HIS A 113 -4.69 -3.54 -10.23
N LEU A 114 -3.96 -2.46 -9.98
CA LEU A 114 -2.87 -2.44 -9.01
C LEU A 114 -3.44 -2.04 -7.65
N TYR A 115 -3.21 -2.90 -6.68
CA TYR A 115 -3.39 -2.58 -5.28
C TYR A 115 -2.03 -2.31 -4.64
N LEU A 116 -1.93 -1.22 -3.86
CA LEU A 116 -0.75 -0.81 -3.10
C LEU A 116 -1.13 -0.70 -1.62
N ARG A 117 -0.31 -1.27 -0.74
CA ARG A 117 -0.37 -1.05 0.71
C ARG A 117 0.99 -0.58 1.20
N TYR A 118 1.02 0.55 1.88
CA TYR A 118 2.21 1.10 2.52
C TYR A 118 2.12 0.97 4.04
N PHE A 119 3.22 0.54 4.66
CA PHE A 119 3.44 0.56 6.10
C PHE A 119 4.56 1.55 6.42
N SER A 120 4.28 2.52 7.29
CA SER A 120 5.31 3.43 7.77
C SER A 120 6.32 2.71 8.66
N ALA A 121 7.55 3.23 8.70
CA ALA A 121 8.59 2.80 9.61
C ALA A 121 8.10 2.87 11.08
N LEU A 122 7.35 3.92 11.43
CA LEU A 122 6.77 4.07 12.77
C LEU A 122 5.87 2.89 13.15
N SER A 123 4.98 2.44 12.26
CA SER A 123 4.09 1.30 12.51
C SER A 123 4.82 -0.04 12.67
N LEU A 124 6.06 -0.12 12.18
CA LEU A 124 6.89 -1.33 12.20
C LEU A 124 7.94 -1.33 13.32
N LYS A 125 8.43 -0.16 13.76
CA LYS A 125 9.48 -0.03 14.81
C LYS A 125 9.01 -0.59 16.16
N ASP A 126 7.79 -0.30 16.57
CA ASP A 126 7.28 -0.71 17.90
C ASP A 126 7.07 -2.22 18.06
N LYS A 127 7.29 -3.01 16.99
CA LYS A 127 6.88 -4.43 16.95
C LYS A 127 8.04 -5.42 17.09
N CYS A 128 9.31 -4.97 17.15
CA CYS A 128 10.44 -5.90 17.26
C CYS A 128 11.74 -5.33 17.84
N GLU A 129 12.48 -6.15 18.59
CA GLU A 129 13.76 -5.82 19.26
C GLU A 129 14.97 -6.58 18.69
N THR A 130 14.81 -7.40 17.64
CA THR A 130 15.85 -8.32 17.17
C THR A 130 16.47 -7.91 15.84
N ASN A 131 17.75 -8.22 15.68
CA ASN A 131 18.46 -8.19 14.40
C ASN A 131 18.04 -9.43 13.58
N ASN A 132 17.90 -9.29 12.26
CA ASN A 132 17.34 -10.28 11.30
C ASN A 132 15.81 -10.33 11.25
N LEU A 133 15.23 -9.33 10.60
CA LEU A 133 13.79 -9.22 10.38
C LEU A 133 13.44 -9.52 8.92
N SER A 134 12.28 -10.11 8.69
CA SER A 134 11.64 -10.12 7.39
C SER A 134 10.17 -9.75 7.51
N LEU A 135 9.60 -9.14 6.47
CA LEU A 135 8.21 -8.74 6.42
C LEU A 135 7.50 -9.51 5.31
N GLU A 136 6.45 -10.22 5.67
CA GLU A 136 5.65 -11.05 4.77
C GLU A 136 4.23 -10.49 4.70
N MET A 137 3.68 -10.34 3.50
CA MET A 137 2.30 -9.94 3.29
C MET A 137 1.59 -10.93 2.37
N SER A 138 0.38 -11.32 2.76
CA SER A 138 -0.57 -12.00 1.89
C SER A 138 -1.61 -11.00 1.35
N PHE A 139 -1.80 -11.04 0.04
CA PHE A 139 -2.82 -10.28 -0.69
C PHE A 139 -4.11 -11.07 -0.89
N GLN A 140 -4.05 -12.38 -0.68
CA GLN A 140 -5.17 -13.28 -0.88
C GLN A 140 -5.27 -14.18 0.35
N SER A 141 -6.09 -13.74 1.30
CA SER A 141 -6.57 -14.58 2.39
C SER A 141 -8.08 -14.56 2.33
N SER A 142 -8.72 -15.72 2.35
CA SER A 142 -10.18 -15.82 2.40
C SER A 142 -10.64 -15.80 3.86
N PRO A 143 -11.08 -14.65 4.42
CA PRO A 143 -11.84 -14.68 5.65
C PRO A 143 -13.08 -15.56 5.43
N LYS A 144 -13.48 -16.33 6.45
CA LYS A 144 -14.60 -17.26 6.36
C LYS A 144 -15.82 -16.55 5.75
N GLY A 145 -16.27 -17.03 4.59
CA GLY A 145 -17.51 -16.56 3.93
C GLY A 145 -17.36 -15.51 2.83
N TYR A 146 -16.15 -15.07 2.47
CA TYR A 146 -15.96 -14.14 1.34
C TYR A 146 -14.90 -14.63 0.34
N PRO A 147 -15.23 -14.72 -0.96
CA PRO A 147 -14.26 -15.03 -1.99
C PRO A 147 -13.22 -13.91 -2.11
N SER A 148 -11.97 -14.28 -2.37
CA SER A 148 -10.92 -13.29 -2.65
C SER A 148 -10.78 -13.07 -4.16
N VAL A 149 -10.35 -11.88 -4.54
CA VAL A 149 -9.91 -11.62 -5.92
C VAL A 149 -8.72 -12.49 -6.29
N LYS A 150 -8.53 -12.75 -7.59
CA LYS A 150 -7.38 -13.51 -8.08
C LYS A 150 -6.18 -12.59 -8.18
N VAL A 151 -5.13 -12.90 -7.43
CA VAL A 151 -3.85 -12.18 -7.49
C VAL A 151 -2.94 -12.85 -8.51
N LYS A 152 -2.44 -12.06 -9.47
CA LYS A 152 -1.59 -12.53 -10.57
C LYS A 152 -0.12 -12.45 -10.20
N LYS A 153 0.30 -11.27 -9.73
CA LYS A 153 1.68 -10.95 -9.34
C LYS A 153 1.68 -10.06 -8.11
N CYS A 154 2.74 -10.12 -7.32
CA CYS A 154 2.97 -9.24 -6.19
C CYS A 154 4.38 -8.65 -6.21
N GLY A 155 4.55 -7.52 -5.53
CA GLY A 155 5.80 -6.78 -5.46
C GLY A 155 5.98 -6.11 -4.11
N VAL A 156 7.24 -5.85 -3.74
CA VAL A 156 7.59 -5.19 -2.48
C VAL A 156 8.84 -4.33 -2.64
N ARG A 157 8.86 -3.17 -1.97
CA ARG A 157 10.01 -2.26 -1.89
C ARG A 157 10.15 -1.70 -0.48
N ILE A 158 11.37 -1.70 0.04
CA ILE A 158 11.75 -0.91 1.22
C ILE A 158 11.97 0.52 0.76
N MET A 159 11.36 1.49 1.44
CA MET A 159 11.40 2.89 1.04
C MET A 159 12.23 3.73 2.00
N TYR A 160 13.07 4.58 1.43
CA TYR A 160 13.86 5.62 2.09
C TYR A 160 13.40 7.02 1.65
N GLU A 161 13.84 8.06 2.35
CA GLU A 161 13.53 9.45 2.01
C GLU A 161 13.94 9.80 0.57
N LYS A 162 15.11 9.33 0.12
CA LYS A 162 15.60 9.52 -1.26
C LYS A 162 14.69 8.91 -2.31
N ASP A 163 14.05 7.78 -2.01
CA ASP A 163 13.10 7.16 -2.94
C ASP A 163 11.90 8.08 -3.16
N LEU A 164 11.54 8.91 -2.17
CA LEU A 164 10.48 9.89 -2.34
C LEU A 164 10.93 11.05 -3.22
N GLU A 165 12.15 11.54 -3.01
CA GLU A 165 12.76 12.63 -3.80
C GLU A 165 12.86 12.24 -5.28
N GLU A 166 13.39 11.05 -5.58
CA GLU A 166 13.49 10.52 -6.96
C GLU A 166 12.10 10.45 -7.63
N ILE A 167 11.06 10.09 -6.87
CA ILE A 167 9.72 10.02 -7.43
C ILE A 167 9.10 11.41 -7.61
N GLU A 168 9.36 12.37 -6.70
CA GLU A 168 8.96 13.77 -6.86
C GLU A 168 9.65 14.42 -8.08
N GLU A 169 10.92 14.11 -8.35
CA GLU A 169 11.65 14.59 -9.53
C GLU A 169 11.06 14.02 -10.83
N LEU A 170 10.71 12.73 -10.85
CA LEU A 170 10.04 12.09 -11.99
C LEU A 170 8.68 12.74 -12.31
N GLN A 171 7.98 13.29 -11.32
CA GLN A 171 6.73 14.04 -11.54
C GLN A 171 6.98 15.37 -12.23
N CYS A 172 8.02 16.10 -11.84
CA CYS A 172 8.34 17.39 -12.46
C CYS A 172 8.60 17.24 -13.96
N HIS A 173 9.31 16.18 -14.35
CA HIS A 173 9.56 15.86 -15.75
C HIS A 173 8.31 15.38 -16.51
N ALA A 174 7.40 14.64 -15.85
CA ALA A 174 6.14 14.19 -16.47
C ALA A 174 5.12 15.33 -16.70
N ILE A 175 5.07 16.30 -15.78
CA ILE A 175 4.22 17.49 -15.90
C ILE A 175 4.76 18.42 -17.00
N GLN A 176 6.07 18.63 -17.05
CA GLN A 176 6.72 19.48 -18.05
C GLN A 176 6.67 18.90 -19.49
N SER A 177 6.45 17.60 -19.63
CA SER A 177 6.36 16.91 -20.93
C SER A 177 4.93 16.73 -21.46
N SER A 178 3.91 17.22 -20.74
CA SER A 178 2.49 17.12 -21.16
C SER A 178 1.97 18.48 -21.66
N PRO A 179 1.89 18.73 -22.98
CA PRO A 179 1.27 19.94 -23.50
C PRO A 179 -0.25 19.73 -23.61
N ASN A 180 -1.00 20.22 -22.61
CA ASN A 180 -2.38 20.75 -22.67
C ASN A 180 -3.18 20.41 -21.40
N LEU A 181 -3.43 21.43 -20.57
CA LEU A 181 -4.74 21.61 -19.95
C LEU A 181 -4.90 23.09 -19.56
N GLU A 182 -4.98 23.98 -20.55
CA GLU A 182 -5.64 25.26 -20.34
C GLU A 182 -7.12 25.11 -20.70
N HIS A 183 -7.96 25.81 -19.93
CA HIS A 183 -9.42 25.83 -19.93
C HIS A 183 -10.11 24.69 -19.17
N ILE A 184 -10.62 25.03 -17.98
CA ILE A 184 -12.08 25.14 -17.76
C ILE A 184 -12.33 26.17 -16.65
N HIS A 185 -13.26 27.08 -16.95
CA HIS A 185 -13.71 28.21 -16.15
C HIS A 185 -14.22 27.82 -14.76
N HIS A 186 -13.83 28.61 -13.76
CA HIS A 186 -14.49 28.70 -12.46
C HIS A 186 -15.87 29.37 -12.61
N HIS A 187 -16.94 28.69 -12.21
CA HIS A 187 -18.19 29.34 -11.82
C HIS A 187 -18.56 28.89 -10.41
N SER A 188 -18.32 29.79 -9.47
CA SER A 188 -18.79 29.74 -8.09
C SER A 188 -20.27 30.15 -8.04
N THR A 189 -21.10 29.41 -7.32
CA THR A 189 -22.33 29.96 -6.73
C THR A 189 -22.56 29.34 -5.35
N GLU A 190 -22.63 30.24 -4.37
CA GLU A 190 -23.00 30.05 -2.98
C GLU A 190 -24.47 29.61 -2.84
N ASN A 191 -24.80 28.78 -1.84
CA ASN A 191 -25.92 29.10 -0.95
C ASN A 191 -25.88 28.32 0.38
N ASP A 192 -26.29 29.02 1.43
CA ASP A 192 -26.43 28.61 2.83
C ASP A 192 -27.61 27.65 3.10
N GLY A 193 -27.52 26.88 4.19
CA GLY A 193 -28.65 26.09 4.71
C GLY A 193 -28.33 25.23 5.95
N SER A 194 -28.54 25.81 7.12
CA SER A 194 -28.43 25.23 8.48
C SER A 194 -29.42 24.06 8.77
N ALA A 195 -28.98 23.05 9.54
CA ALA A 195 -29.59 22.55 10.80
C ALA A 195 -29.05 21.14 11.17
N GLY A 196 -28.67 20.97 12.44
CA GLY A 196 -27.95 19.79 12.93
C GLY A 196 -28.78 18.55 13.26
N SER A 197 -28.09 17.43 13.45
CA SER A 197 -28.38 16.44 14.49
C SER A 197 -27.22 15.47 14.63
N THR A 198 -26.84 15.22 15.87
CA THR A 198 -25.84 14.26 16.32
C THR A 198 -26.28 12.82 16.04
N SER A 199 -25.42 12.00 15.41
CA SER A 199 -25.38 10.57 15.69
C SER A 199 -24.02 9.97 15.36
N LEU A 200 -23.51 9.16 16.30
CA LEU A 200 -22.26 8.42 16.23
C LEU A 200 -22.34 7.37 15.12
N VAL A 201 -21.71 7.63 13.97
CA VAL A 201 -21.58 6.65 12.89
C VAL A 201 -20.13 6.22 12.76
N LYS A 202 -19.92 4.92 12.97
CA LYS A 202 -18.68 4.18 12.75
C LYS A 202 -18.10 4.57 11.38
N ARG A 203 -16.88 5.10 11.36
CA ARG A 203 -16.16 5.51 10.14
C ARG A 203 -16.04 4.33 9.17
N LYS A 204 -16.96 4.29 8.20
CA LYS A 204 -16.83 3.53 6.96
C LYS A 204 -15.72 4.21 6.17
N ARG A 205 -14.63 3.49 5.88
CA ARG A 205 -13.57 4.01 5.01
C ARG A 205 -14.09 3.91 3.58
N ASP A 206 -14.69 4.98 3.10
CA ASP A 206 -15.07 5.09 1.70
C ASP A 206 -13.80 5.19 0.85
N ILE A 207 -13.68 4.27 -0.11
CA ILE A 207 -12.57 4.17 -1.05
C ILE A 207 -13.05 4.84 -2.33
N ASP A 208 -12.43 5.98 -2.67
CA ASP A 208 -12.56 6.60 -3.97
C ASP A 208 -11.83 5.71 -4.97
N VAL A 209 -12.58 5.05 -5.84
CA VAL A 209 -12.05 4.37 -7.02
C VAL A 209 -12.31 5.32 -8.17
N GLU A 210 -11.28 6.01 -8.62
CA GLU A 210 -11.38 6.86 -9.81
C GLU A 210 -11.28 5.99 -11.07
N THR A 211 -12.26 6.18 -11.94
CA THR A 211 -12.35 5.54 -13.25
C THR A 211 -11.59 6.43 -14.24
N GLU A 212 -10.27 6.49 -14.13
CA GLU A 212 -9.43 7.16 -15.13
C GLU A 212 -8.86 6.14 -16.13
N GLU A 213 -8.85 6.53 -17.41
CA GLU A 213 -8.28 5.77 -18.52
C GLU A 213 -6.79 5.46 -18.30
N GLU A 214 -6.35 4.34 -18.86
CA GLU A 214 -5.02 3.75 -18.70
C GLU A 214 -3.92 4.70 -19.22
N GLY A 215 -3.33 5.49 -18.32
CA GLY A 215 -2.19 6.36 -18.63
C GLY A 215 -0.84 5.61 -18.58
N PRO A 216 0.18 6.06 -19.34
CA PRO A 216 1.53 5.49 -19.31
C PRO A 216 2.15 5.50 -17.91
N HIS A 217 3.11 4.59 -17.68
CA HIS A 217 3.76 4.31 -16.39
C HIS A 217 4.13 5.55 -15.53
N PRO A 218 4.67 6.65 -16.09
CA PRO A 218 4.95 7.87 -15.32
C PRO A 218 3.69 8.54 -14.76
N LYS A 219 2.59 8.59 -15.53
CA LYS A 219 1.30 9.14 -15.08
C LYS A 219 0.67 8.26 -14.00
N ARG A 220 0.89 6.96 -14.07
CA ARG A 220 0.39 6.01 -13.07
C ARG A 220 1.08 6.17 -11.71
N MET A 221 2.40 6.39 -11.73
CA MET A 221 3.14 6.78 -10.54
C MET A 221 2.58 8.08 -9.98
N GLN A 222 2.38 9.09 -10.83
CA GLN A 222 1.80 10.37 -10.43
C GLN A 222 0.43 10.22 -9.74
N ASN A 223 -0.46 9.35 -10.21
CA ASN A 223 -1.75 9.09 -9.57
C ASN A 223 -1.63 8.44 -8.18
N ILE A 224 -0.69 7.50 -8.00
CA ILE A 224 -0.39 6.92 -6.67
C ILE A 224 0.04 8.02 -5.71
N PHE A 225 0.88 8.95 -6.18
CA PHE A 225 1.38 10.05 -5.35
C PHE A 225 0.36 11.12 -5.09
N ASN A 226 -0.41 11.55 -6.09
CA ASN A 226 -1.53 12.47 -5.91
C ASN A 226 -2.49 11.93 -4.84
N PHE A 227 -2.74 10.62 -4.82
CA PHE A 227 -3.54 10.01 -3.74
C PHE A 227 -2.87 10.12 -2.35
N ILE A 228 -1.55 10.01 -2.28
CA ILE A 228 -0.76 10.20 -1.05
C ILE A 228 -0.77 11.69 -0.63
N THR A 229 -0.76 12.64 -1.57
CA THR A 229 -0.65 14.08 -1.30
C THR A 229 -1.99 14.78 -1.10
N ASP A 230 -3.01 14.45 -1.89
CA ASP A 230 -4.30 15.17 -1.93
C ASP A 230 -5.15 14.94 -0.67
N ARG A 231 -5.00 13.77 -0.02
CA ARG A 231 -5.60 13.51 1.30
C ARG A 231 -4.92 14.28 2.45
N SER A 232 -3.85 15.03 2.18
CA SER A 232 -3.26 16.00 3.12
C SER A 232 -3.99 17.35 3.14
N GLY A 233 -4.83 17.65 2.14
CA GLY A 233 -5.45 18.97 1.94
C GLY A 233 -6.79 19.20 2.64
N LYS A 234 -7.49 18.15 3.11
CA LYS A 234 -8.78 18.31 3.81
C LYS A 234 -8.59 18.56 5.30
N LYS A 235 -8.13 19.77 5.63
CA LYS A 235 -8.46 20.46 6.88
C LYS A 235 -9.26 21.71 6.53
N GLN A 236 -10.59 21.61 6.58
CA GLN A 236 -11.43 22.58 7.29
C GLN A 236 -12.80 21.96 7.56
#